data_AF-A0A3N8H4F2-F1
#
_entry.id   AF-A0A3N8H4F2-F1
#
_cell.length_a   1.000
_cell.length_b   1.000
_cell.length_c   1.000
_cell.angle_alpha   90.00
_cell.angle_beta   90.00
_cell.angle_gamma   90.00
#
_symmetry.space_group_name_H-M   'P 1'
#
loop_
_entity.id
_entity.type
_entity.pdbx_description
1 polymer ?
#
loop_
_entity_poly.entity_id
_entity_poly.type
_entity_poly.pdbx_seq_one_letter_code
_entity_poly.pdbx_strand_id
1 'polypeptide(L)' 'HTWNTGFNAVEGVNDVQVRQIDVAGNTSDPTSFSFTLDTSAAAPSVALTTDSGSSATDHITNVGTLNLTGVETGAVV' A
#
# COMPACT_ATOMS: atom_id res chain seq x y z
N HIS A 1 -31.97 -2.94 -6.78
CA HIS A 1 -30.62 -3.33 -6.33
C HIS A 1 -30.36 -4.74 -6.86
N THR A 2 -29.28 -4.94 -7.61
CA THR A 2 -28.94 -6.22 -8.25
C THR A 2 -27.74 -6.81 -7.55
N TRP A 3 -27.85 -8.07 -7.13
CA TRP A 3 -26.78 -8.75 -6.40
C TRP A 3 -25.90 -9.56 -7.36
N ASN A 4 -24.58 -9.48 -7.17
CA ASN A 4 -23.59 -10.23 -7.92
C ASN A 4 -22.90 -11.27 -7.00
N THR A 5 -22.39 -12.35 -7.58
CA THR A 5 -21.62 -13.40 -6.89
C THR A 5 -20.11 -13.24 -7.04
N GLY A 6 -19.68 -12.21 -7.79
CA GLY A 6 -18.28 -11.91 -8.03
C GLY A 6 -17.97 -10.46 -7.68
N PHE A 7 -16.79 -10.24 -7.13
CA PHE A 7 -16.27 -8.95 -6.75
C PHE A 7 -14.81 -8.85 -7.18
N ASN A 8 -14.46 -7.81 -7.93
CA ASN A 8 -13.07 -7.48 -8.25
C ASN A 8 -12.71 -6.24 -7.45
N ALA A 9 -11.79 -6.38 -6.50
CA ALA A 9 -11.29 -5.25 -5.74
C ALA A 9 -10.55 -4.29 -6.68
N VAL A 10 -10.69 -2.99 -6.40
CA VAL A 10 -9.95 -1.93 -7.09
C VAL A 10 -9.08 -1.20 -6.09
N GLU A 11 -7.98 -0.62 -6.57
CA GLU A 11 -7.13 0.26 -5.77
C GLU A 11 -7.99 1.35 -5.08
N GLY A 12 -7.71 1.62 -3.81
CA GLY A 12 -8.50 2.51 -2.96
C GLY A 12 -9.64 1.82 -2.21
N VAL A 13 -10.68 2.59 -1.87
CA VAL A 13 -11.78 2.14 -1.01
C VAL A 13 -12.73 1.19 -1.74
N ASN A 14 -13.02 0.06 -1.10
CA ASN A 14 -13.95 -0.97 -1.57
C ASN A 14 -15.04 -1.18 -0.52
N ASP A 15 -16.30 -1.00 -0.91
CA ASP A 15 -17.47 -1.31 -0.11
C ASP A 15 -18.16 -2.57 -0.64
N VAL A 16 -18.31 -3.58 0.21
CA VAL A 16 -18.89 -4.88 -0.15
C VAL A 16 -20.05 -5.19 0.78
N GLN A 17 -21.18 -5.58 0.20
CA GLN A 17 -22.32 -6.11 0.94
C GLN A 17 -22.43 -7.61 0.75
N VAL A 18 -22.74 -8.34 1.82
CA VAL A 18 -22.97 -9.78 1.79
C VAL A 18 -24.32 -10.12 2.40
N ARG A 19 -24.97 -11.15 1.87
CA ARG A 19 -26.16 -11.76 2.48
C ARG A 19 -26.12 -13.26 2.23
N GLN A 20 -26.82 -14.01 3.06
CA GLN A 20 -26.97 -15.46 2.92
C GLN A 20 -28.35 -15.79 2.35
N ILE A 21 -28.43 -16.86 1.57
CA ILE A 21 -29.68 -17.53 1.20
C ILE A 21 -29.57 -18.98 1.70
N ASP A 22 -30.51 -19.45 2.52
CA ASP A 22 -30.52 -20.85 2.99
C ASP A 22 -31.11 -21.83 1.95
N VAL A 23 -31.09 -23.13 2.25
CA VAL A 23 -31.62 -24.18 1.35
C VAL A 23 -33.13 -24.04 1.11
N ALA A 24 -33.87 -23.45 2.05
CA ALA A 24 -35.29 -23.17 1.90
C ALA A 24 -35.57 -21.87 1.12
N GLY A 25 -34.54 -21.09 0.77
CA GLY A 25 -34.64 -19.85 0.02
C GLY A 25 -34.78 -18.59 0.88
N ASN A 26 -34.65 -18.68 2.21
CA ASN A 26 -34.74 -17.51 3.07
C ASN A 26 -33.48 -16.65 2.96
N THR A 27 -33.66 -15.34 2.80
CA THR A 27 -32.57 -14.39 2.66
C THR A 27 -32.35 -13.62 3.96
N SER A 28 -31.10 -13.48 4.41
CA SER A 28 -30.75 -12.67 5.58
C SER A 28 -30.73 -11.16 5.27
N ASP A 29 -30.73 -10.33 6.31
CA ASP A 29 -30.35 -8.93 6.17
C ASP A 29 -28.89 -8.81 5.66
N PRO A 30 -28.57 -7.76 4.86
CA PRO A 30 -27.23 -7.57 4.34
C PRO A 30 -26.27 -7.03 5.41
N THR A 31 -25.04 -7.53 5.41
CA THR A 31 -23.93 -6.98 6.22
C THR A 31 -22.95 -6.25 5.32
N SER A 32 -22.47 -5.09 5.74
CA SER A 32 -21.49 -4.28 5.00
C SER A 32 -20.09 -4.47 5.54
N PHE A 33 -19.12 -4.55 4.63
CA PHE A 33 -17.69 -4.55 4.90
C PHE A 33 -17.03 -3.48 4.05
N SER A 34 -16.05 -2.78 4.61
CA SER A 34 -15.22 -1.85 3.87
C SER A 34 -13.75 -2.13 4.11
N PHE A 35 -12.96 -1.97 3.06
CA PHE A 35 -11.51 -2.06 3.13
C PHE A 35 -10.88 -1.18 2.06
N THR A 36 -9.63 -0.80 2.26
CA THR A 36 -8.82 -0.15 1.23
C THR A 36 -7.86 -1.19 0.66
N LEU A 37 -7.88 -1.40 -0.65
CA LEU A 37 -6.81 -2.11 -1.34
C LEU A 37 -5.73 -1.09 -1.63
N ASP A 38 -4.53 -1.33 -1.09
CA ASP A 38 -3.32 -0.58 -1.40
C ASP A 38 -2.30 -1.51 -2.03
N THR A 39 -2.05 -1.33 -3.32
CA THR A 39 -1.04 -2.06 -4.09
C THR A 39 0.16 -1.19 -4.46
N SER A 40 0.18 0.06 -4.00
CA SER A 40 1.25 1.00 -4.25
C SER A 40 2.26 0.96 -3.11
N ALA A 41 3.54 0.98 -3.45
CA ALA A 41 4.60 1.29 -2.51
C ALA A 41 5.36 2.51 -3.04
N ALA A 42 5.52 3.54 -2.22
CA ALA A 42 6.36 4.67 -2.53
C ALA A 42 7.83 4.23 -2.48
N ALA A 43 8.59 4.50 -3.55
CA ALA A 43 10.01 4.22 -3.58
C ALA A 43 10.76 5.13 -2.59
N PRO A 44 11.65 4.60 -1.73
CA PRO A 44 12.50 5.43 -0.90
C PRO A 44 13.53 6.16 -1.76
N SER A 45 13.98 7.32 -1.29
CA SER A 45 15.10 8.05 -1.87
C SER A 45 16.37 7.79 -1.07
N VAL A 46 17.50 7.73 -1.76
CA VAL A 46 18.83 7.57 -1.16
C VAL A 46 19.73 8.71 -1.61
N ALA A 47 20.48 9.26 -0.66
CA ALA A 47 21.49 10.27 -0.93
C ALA A 47 22.69 10.09 0.00
N LEU A 48 23.84 10.61 -0.41
CA LEU A 48 24.95 10.79 0.50
C LEU A 48 24.54 11.76 1.60
N THR A 49 24.83 11.45 2.86
CA THR A 49 24.69 12.44 3.94
C THR A 49 25.67 13.60 3.73
N THR A 50 26.86 13.31 3.18
CA THR A 50 27.87 14.30 2.84
C THR A 50 28.74 13.78 1.70
N ASP A 51 28.90 14.58 0.64
CA ASP A 51 29.85 14.30 -0.45
C ASP A 51 31.27 14.68 -0.01
N SER A 52 31.89 13.78 0.75
CA SER A 52 33.12 14.05 1.51
C SER A 52 34.42 13.75 0.75
N GLY A 53 34.32 13.53 -0.56
CA GLY A 53 35.46 13.34 -1.45
C GLY A 53 36.26 14.63 -1.67
N SER A 54 37.10 14.60 -2.71
CA SER A 54 37.89 15.78 -3.08
C SER A 54 37.04 16.90 -3.70
N SER A 55 35.85 16.57 -4.21
CA SER A 55 34.88 17.48 -4.76
C SER A 55 33.57 17.31 -3.99
N ALA A 56 32.82 18.40 -3.83
CA ALA A 56 31.54 18.39 -3.10
C ALA A 56 30.32 18.18 -4.02
N THR A 57 30.55 17.89 -5.30
CA THR A 57 29.49 17.78 -6.31
C THR A 57 29.72 16.65 -7.31
N ASP A 58 30.69 15.77 -7.08
CA ASP A 58 30.97 14.63 -7.98
C ASP A 58 30.39 13.31 -7.46
N HIS A 59 29.72 13.34 -6.29
CA HIS A 59 29.09 12.21 -5.64
C HIS A 59 30.06 11.10 -5.21
N ILE A 60 31.33 11.44 -4.97
CA ILE A 60 32.34 10.53 -4.42
C ILE A 60 32.54 10.83 -2.94
N THR A 61 32.25 9.87 -2.05
CA THR A 61 32.39 10.05 -0.60
C THR A 61 33.49 9.19 0.04
N ASN A 62 34.10 9.72 1.09
CA ASN A 62 34.95 8.96 2.02
C ASN A 62 34.18 8.48 3.26
N VAL A 63 32.95 8.96 3.46
CA VAL A 63 32.06 8.62 4.57
C VAL A 63 30.83 7.89 4.02
N GLY A 64 30.67 6.62 4.40
CA GLY A 64 29.63 5.73 3.88
C GLY A 64 28.23 5.91 4.48
N THR A 65 27.98 6.99 5.23
CA THR A 65 26.66 7.26 5.78
C THR A 65 25.72 7.76 4.68
N LEU A 66 24.57 7.10 4.54
CA LEU A 66 23.52 7.47 3.60
C LEU A 66 22.33 8.07 4.35
N ASN A 67 21.67 9.02 3.71
CA ASN A 67 20.37 9.51 4.13
C ASN A 67 19.30 8.80 3.28
N LEU A 68 18.40 8.06 3.95
CA LEU A 68 17.25 7.43 3.31
C LEU A 68 15.97 8.16 3.73
N THR A 69 15.13 8.52 2.77
CA THR A 69 13.86 9.20 3.01
C THR A 69 12.72 8.50 2.28
N GLY A 70 11.47 8.73 2.71
CA GLY A 70 10.30 8.10 2.08
C GLY A 70 10.15 6.60 2.35
N VAL A 71 10.83 6.08 3.39
CA VAL A 71 10.68 4.69 3.82
C VAL A 71 9.31 4.49 4.44
N GLU A 72 8.55 3.51 3.95
CA GLU A 72 7.22 3.21 4.44
C GLU A 72 7.23 2.56 5.83
N THR A 73 6.14 2.71 6.57
CA THR A 73 6.01 2.11 7.91
C THR A 73 6.06 0.59 7.81
N GLY A 74 7.03 -0.03 8.49
CA GLY A 74 7.22 -1.48 8.50
C GLY A 74 8.19 -1.99 7.43
N ALA A 75 8.74 -1.12 6.57
CA ALA A 75 9.82 -1.50 5.68
C ALA A 75 11.13 -1.78 6.45
N VAL A 76 11.93 -2.73 5.95
CA VAL A 76 13.26 -3.04 6.48
C VAL A 76 14.30 -2.27 5.67
N VAL A 77 15.20 -1.57 6.37
CA VAL A 77 16.31 -0.78 5.80
C VAL A 77 17.64 -1.46 6.10
#